data_AF-A0A0M4T6Q6-F1
#
_entry.id   AF-A0A0M4T6Q6-F1
#
_cell.length_a   1.000
_cell.length_b   1.000
_cell.length_c   1.000
_cell.angle_alpha   90.00
_cell.angle_beta   90.00
_cell.angle_gamma   90.00
#
_symmetry.space_group_name_H-M   'P 1'
#
loop_
_entity.id
_entity.type
_entity.pdbx_description
1 polymer ?
#
loop_
_entity_poly.entity_id
_entity_poly.type
_entity_poly.pdbx_seq_one_letter_code
_entity_poly.pdbx_strand_id
1 'polypeptide(L)' 'MQFNGMDSYLKIVEWMKACGDTTAMADEIKYSHPIMLIQTLEGTMAANPTDWIIKGVKNEFYPCKNDIFVETYEECDS' A
#
# COMPACT_ATOMS: atom_id res chain seq x y z
N MET A 1 4.45 -4.75 1.24
CA MET A 1 4.81 -4.14 2.55
C MET A 1 3.55 -3.71 3.25
N GLN A 2 3.36 -4.03 4.53
CA GLN A 2 2.14 -3.66 5.26
C GLN A 2 2.13 -2.17 5.63
N PHE A 3 0.99 -1.50 5.43
CA PHE A 3 0.75 -0.13 5.86
C PHE A 3 0.15 -0.14 7.28
N ASN A 4 0.92 0.29 8.27
CA ASN A 4 0.56 0.34 9.68
C ASN A 4 0.51 1.78 10.22
N GLY A 5 0.26 2.76 9.34
CA GLY A 5 0.25 4.18 9.68
C GLY A 5 1.58 4.89 9.40
N MET A 6 1.85 5.98 10.11
CA MET A 6 2.88 6.96 9.74
C MET A 6 4.31 6.37 9.69
N ASP A 7 4.64 5.42 10.57
CA ASP A 7 5.96 4.78 10.61
C ASP A 7 6.26 3.98 9.33
N SER A 8 5.23 3.31 8.81
CA SER A 8 5.32 2.55 7.55
C SER A 8 5.15 3.44 6.33
N TYR A 9 4.42 4.56 6.46
CA TYR A 9 4.12 5.48 5.37
C TYR A 9 5.39 5.94 4.67
N LEU A 10 6.36 6.47 5.43
CA LEU A 10 7.60 6.97 4.87
C LEU A 10 8.38 5.86 4.15
N LYS A 11 8.44 4.66 4.73
CA LYS A 11 9.14 3.50 4.14
C LYS A 11 8.49 3.04 2.83
N ILE A 12 7.16 3.01 2.79
CA ILE A 12 6.40 2.64 1.59
C ILE A 12 6.62 3.69 0.49
N VAL A 13 6.55 4.98 0.83
CA VAL A 13 6.77 6.07 -0.13
C VAL A 13 8.20 6.06 -0.67
N GLU A 14 9.20 5.82 0.19
CA GLU A 14 10.59 5.66 -0.24
C GLU A 14 10.76 4.44 -1.15
N TRP A 15 10.11 3.32 -0.84
CA TRP A 15 10.12 2.12 -1.67
C TRP A 15 9.50 2.36 -3.05
N MET A 16 8.37 3.07 -3.12
CA MET A 16 7.74 3.47 -4.39
C MET A 16 8.67 4.38 -5.21
N LYS A 17 9.24 5.40 -4.56
CA LYS A 17 10.21 6.32 -5.18
C LYS A 17 11.43 5.59 -5.74
N ALA A 18 11.98 4.64 -5.00
CA ALA A 18 13.11 3.83 -5.44
C ALA A 18 12.77 2.96 -6.66
N CYS A 19 11.50 2.60 -6.84
CA CYS A 19 11.01 1.88 -8.02
C CYS A 19 10.71 2.80 -9.22
N GLY A 20 10.89 4.13 -9.07
CA GLY A 20 10.61 5.12 -10.10
C GLY A 20 9.15 5.57 -10.19
N ASP A 21 8.29 5.13 -9.27
CA ASP A 21 6.87 5.46 -9.28
C ASP A 21 6.54 6.45 -8.15
N THR A 22 5.81 7.52 -8.46
CA THR A 22 5.48 8.57 -7.50
C THR A 22 4.03 8.97 -7.64
N THR A 23 3.15 8.32 -6.87
CA THR A 23 1.73 8.67 -6.78
C THR A 23 1.08 8.26 -5.45
N ALA A 24 1.85 8.21 -4.37
CA ALA A 24 1.28 8.12 -3.03
C ALA A 24 1.02 9.53 -2.48
N MET A 25 -0.25 9.86 -2.28
CA MET A 25 -0.65 11.06 -1.52
C MET A 25 -1.25 10.57 -0.20
N ALA A 26 -0.63 10.96 0.93
CA ALA A 26 -1.36 10.96 2.20
C ALA A 26 -2.32 12.14 2.15
N ASP A 27 -3.62 11.87 2.15
CA ASP A 27 -4.59 12.93 2.41
C ASP A 27 -4.43 13.36 3.87
N GLU A 28 -4.41 14.67 4.12
CA GLU A 28 -4.07 15.21 5.43
C GLU A 28 -5.10 14.79 6.48
N ILE A 29 -4.72 13.79 7.27
CA ILE A 29 -4.84 13.78 8.73
C ILE A 29 -6.26 14.12 9.25
N LYS A 30 -7.14 13.11 9.28
CA LYS A 30 -7.89 12.88 10.52
C LYS A 30 -6.95 12.12 11.45
N TYR A 31 -6.48 12.79 12.49
CA TYR A 31 -5.54 12.30 13.52
C TYR A 31 -5.86 10.93 14.16
N SER A 32 -6.97 10.29 13.80
CA SER A 32 -7.37 8.95 14.26
C SER A 32 -7.20 7.83 13.23
N HIS A 33 -7.14 8.10 11.91
CA HIS A 33 -7.13 7.05 10.88
C HIS A 33 -6.35 7.49 9.62
N PRO A 34 -5.04 7.22 9.53
CA PRO A 34 -4.26 7.58 8.34
C PRO A 34 -4.68 6.73 7.14
N ILE A 35 -4.98 7.36 6.01
CA ILE A 35 -5.33 6.69 4.75
C ILE A 35 -4.26 7.03 3.72
N MET A 36 -3.80 6.02 2.96
CA MET A 36 -2.87 6.21 1.84
C MET A 36 -3.63 6.09 0.53
N LEU A 37 -3.58 7.11 -0.31
CA LEU A 37 -4.12 7.06 -1.67
C LEU A 37 -3.02 6.62 -2.64
N ILE A 38 -3.30 5.57 -3.41
CA ILE A 38 -2.38 4.99 -4.40
C ILE A 38 -3.02 5.14 -5.77
N GLN A 39 -2.32 5.77 -6.70
CA GLN A 39 -2.78 5.80 -8.08
C GLN A 39 -2.51 4.45 -8.74
N THR A 40 -3.57 3.80 -9.20
CA THR A 40 -3.49 2.56 -9.95
C THR A 40 -4.00 2.78 -11.38
N LEU A 41 -3.84 1.77 -12.25
CA LEU A 41 -4.44 1.79 -13.58
C LEU A 41 -5.97 1.87 -13.56
N GLU A 42 -6.59 1.38 -12.48
CA GLU A 42 -8.05 1.37 -12.31
C GLU A 42 -8.57 2.65 -11.66
N GLY A 43 -7.67 3.58 -11.32
CA GLY A 43 -7.98 4.82 -10.62
C GLY A 43 -7.28 4.92 -9.27
N THR A 44 -7.61 5.96 -8.52
CA THR A 44 -7.06 6.18 -7.18
C THR A 44 -7.72 5.22 -6.19
N MET A 45 -6.92 4.41 -5.49
CA MET A 45 -7.39 3.46 -4.49
C MET A 45 -6.91 3.86 -3.09
N ALA A 46 -7.70 3.58 -2.06
CA ALA A 46 -7.38 3.89 -0.68
C ALA A 46 -6.88 2.66 0.09
N ALA A 47 -5.76 2.79 0.78
CA ALA A 47 -5.23 1.82 1.73
C ALA A 47 -5.44 2.33 3.17
N ASN A 48 -5.95 1.45 4.02
CA ASN A 48 -6.13 1.69 5.45
C ASN A 48 -5.00 1.05 6.25
N PRO A 49 -4.80 1.43 7.52
CA PRO A 49 -3.89 0.70 8.39
C PRO A 49 -4.26 -0.79 8.41
N THR A 50 -3.26 -1.65 8.44
CA THR A 50 -3.28 -3.12 8.23
C THR A 50 -3.35 -3.61 6.79
N ASP A 51 -3.74 -2.77 5.82
CA ASP A 51 -3.73 -3.16 4.41
C ASP A 51 -2.28 -3.31 3.91
N TRP A 52 -2.06 -4.21 2.98
CA TRP A 52 -0.79 -4.46 2.33
C TRP A 52 -0.66 -3.62 1.08
N ILE A 53 0.53 -3.05 0.87
CA ILE A 53 0.90 -2.43 -0.39
C ILE A 53 1.74 -3.41 -1.17
N ILE A 54 1.20 -3.86 -2.30
CA ILE A 54 1.84 -4.83 -3.20
C ILE A 54 2.31 -4.13 -4.48
N LYS A 55 3.37 -4.66 -5.07
CA LYS A 55 3.92 -4.19 -6.34
C LYS A 55 3.66 -5.25 -7.41
N GLY A 56 2.92 -4.87 -8.44
CA GLY A 56 2.68 -5.68 -9.63
C GLY A 56 3.89 -5.77 -10.55
N VAL A 57 3.82 -6.69 -11.51
CA VAL A 57 4.91 -7.00 -12.45
C VAL A 57 5.30 -5.83 -13.37
N LYS A 58 4.44 -4.82 -13.53
CA LYS A 58 4.65 -3.63 -14.37
C LYS A 58 5.09 -2.38 -13.57
N ASN A 59 5.62 -2.57 -12.37
CA ASN A 59 5.93 -1.49 -11.42
C ASN A 59 4.70 -0.72 -10.89
N GLU A 60 3.50 -1.23 -11.07
CA GLU A 60 2.27 -0.65 -10.52
C GLU A 60 2.09 -1.06 -9.05
N PHE A 61 1.56 -0.17 -8.23
CA PHE A 61 1.27 -0.46 -6.82
C PHE A 61 -0.22 -0.57 -6.57
N TYR A 62 -0.60 -1.49 -5.68
CA TYR A 62 -1.99 -1.72 -5.30
C TYR A 62 -2.13 -1.89 -3.78
N PRO A 63 -3.20 -1.37 -3.17
CA PRO A 63 -3.61 -1.80 -1.85
C PRO A 63 -4.25 -3.19 -1.93
N CYS A 64 -3.90 -4.05 -0.98
CA CYS A 64 -4.40 -5.41 -0.84
C CYS A 64 -4.85 -5.58 0.61
N LYS A 65 -6.10 -5.98 0.83
CA LYS A 65 -6.61 -6.19 2.18
C LYS A 65 -5.86 -7.34 2.86
N ASN A 66 -5.67 -7.26 4.17
CA ASN A 66 -4.90 -8.27 4.92
C ASN A 66 -5.49 -9.68 4.83
N ASP A 67 -6.82 -9.79 4.88
CA ASP A 67 -7.54 -11.05 4.70
C ASP A 67 -7.27 -11.67 3.32
N ILE A 68 -7.36 -10.87 2.25
CA ILE A 68 -7.06 -11.30 0.88
C ILE A 68 -5.58 -11.68 0.73
N PHE A 69 -4.67 -10.90 1.32
CA PHE A 69 -3.23 -11.14 1.22
C PHE A 69 -2.84 -12.48 1.86
N VAL A 70 -3.31 -12.74 3.09
CA VAL A 70 -3.03 -13.97 3.82
C VAL A 70 -3.60 -15.18 3.07
N GLU A 71 -4.84 -15.11 2.59
CA GLU A 71 -5.48 -16.20 1.85
C GLU A 71 -4.76 -16.51 0.51
N THR A 72 -4.21 -15.50 -0.17
CA THR A 72 -3.63 -15.68 -1.51
C THR A 72 -2.12 -15.95 -1.50
N TYR A 73 -1.40 -15.44 -0.50
CA TYR A 73 0.07 -15.41 -0.52
C TYR A 73 0.74 -16.12 0.68
N GLU A 74 0.07 -16.31 1.82
CA GLU A 74 0.64 -17.08 2.96
C GLU A 74 0.39 -18.59 2.89
N GLU A 75 -0.49 -19.08 2.01
CA GLU A 75 -0.69 -20.53 1.82
C GLU A 75 0.50 -21.25 1.13
N CYS A 76 1.59 -20.54 0.83
CA CYS A 76 2.75 -21.09 0.11
C CYS A 76 3.94 -21.45 1.02
N ASP A 77 3.71 -21.73 2.31
CA ASP A 77 4.69 -22.37 3.18
C ASP A 77 4.11 -23.70 3.70
N SER A 78 4.42 -24.80 3.00
CA SER A 78 4.19 -26.20 3.42
C SER A 78 5.41 -27.05 3.14
#